data_AF-A0A0L0SV79-F1
#
_entry.id   AF-A0A0L0SV79-F1
#
_cell.length_a   1.000
_cell.length_b   1.000
_cell.length_c   1.000
_cell.angle_alpha   90.00
_cell.angle_beta   90.00
_cell.angle_gamma   90.00
#
_symmetry.space_group_name_H-M   'P 1'
#
loop_
_entity.id
_entity.type
_entity.pdbx_description
1 polymer ?
#
loop_
_entity_poly.entity_id
_entity_poly.type
_entity_poly.pdbx_seq_one_letter_code
_entity_poly.pdbx_strand_id
1 'polypeptide(L)'
;MRNKLVVDLEALARAHVARSDIHVQIALQRDESRWSDILEALAVLDSSEHAILDLVRLDAVHRELRVEYFHDDGDEEEPRGVTIELLGQPADIVANVVAYAGVLARVLPAPSRVAVVQPIVLSLLETYSRDVLAVQLPTHPSGLPAFDERLRNSAAMETAFLDAGLVASVRDSLTTFDTRSRYFAKKLDVVLGAVRHLVSANDSDEVAVPFAPRADTQSRIRASLDAIEPASSRILLTSRSALLSTVDPLRFPSCLISRKAQQLVTFLDDLVAELADLPDSSWAPHQFALVERSLDLYLVSAADAAARSSPRAGVLAHNDAMFLSDWVAKQCLVDAYAGSLARHVAILEDHAKQVLSTQLFAQKSDMIALIKPVEVWFADLTLHRQDIEARFMQVNRVLRQISDAIKPAVPAPLHLYSVGALYDTCLTHVLNEIFAWEDIIADESEELCSLLQGLLVPAHLFPVADDQQIEWVPHYRVFYDTVEMLNLSFKEIMDRFRARRYAEFRRGQLIHLVQALFQDSELRRANLAEMMAGVEQGLVLP
;
A
#
# COMPACT_ATOMS: atom_id res chain seq x y z
N MET A 1 28.29 59.95 -8.03
CA MET A 1 27.20 59.33 -8.82
C MET A 1 27.00 57.88 -8.41
N ARG A 2 28.06 57.04 -8.40
CA ARG A 2 28.09 55.69 -7.78
C ARG A 2 27.41 55.62 -6.40
N ASN A 3 27.80 56.47 -5.45
CA ASN A 3 27.17 56.49 -4.11
C ASN A 3 25.70 56.93 -4.13
N LYS A 4 25.29 57.75 -5.11
CA LYS A 4 23.90 58.18 -5.25
C LYS A 4 23.05 57.05 -5.83
N LEU A 5 23.55 56.35 -6.85
CA LEU A 5 22.90 55.18 -7.44
C LEU A 5 22.73 54.05 -6.42
N VAL A 6 23.75 53.77 -5.60
CA VAL A 6 23.68 52.78 -4.52
C VAL A 6 22.67 53.20 -3.45
N VAL A 7 22.67 54.47 -3.03
CA VAL A 7 21.70 54.99 -2.05
C VAL A 7 20.27 54.95 -2.60
N ASP A 8 20.08 55.27 -3.88
CA ASP A 8 18.76 55.26 -4.53
C ASP A 8 18.25 53.82 -4.72
N LEU A 9 19.12 52.85 -5.07
CA LEU A 9 18.80 51.42 -5.15
C LEU A 9 18.52 50.79 -3.77
N GLU A 10 19.27 51.16 -2.74
CA GLU A 10 19.02 50.73 -1.36
C GLU A 10 17.74 51.36 -0.78
N ALA A 11 17.40 52.59 -1.18
CA ALA A 11 16.14 53.22 -0.83
C ALA A 11 14.97 52.52 -1.55
N LEU A 12 15.16 52.11 -2.81
CA LEU A 12 14.20 51.31 -3.57
C LEU A 12 13.92 49.96 -2.90
N ALA A 13 14.97 49.22 -2.55
CA ALA A 13 14.87 47.92 -1.88
C ALA A 13 14.19 48.03 -0.50
N ARG A 14 14.49 49.10 0.26
CA ARG A 14 13.83 49.37 1.56
C ARG A 14 12.38 49.80 1.41
N ALA A 15 12.03 50.53 0.36
CA ALA A 15 10.66 50.95 0.11
C ALA A 15 9.79 49.81 -0.45
N HIS A 16 10.38 48.85 -1.17
CA HIS A 16 9.75 47.64 -1.70
C HIS A 16 9.22 46.70 -0.60
N VAL A 17 9.85 46.69 0.58
CA VAL A 17 9.37 45.94 1.76
C VAL A 17 8.15 46.60 2.43
N ALA A 18 7.85 47.87 2.10
CA ALA A 18 6.97 48.70 2.93
C ALA A 18 5.62 49.11 2.32
N ARG A 19 5.40 49.18 0.99
CA ARG A 19 4.06 49.48 0.36
C ARG A 19 4.05 49.41 -1.17
N SER A 20 2.86 49.18 -1.75
CA SER A 20 2.60 48.79 -3.14
C SER A 20 2.71 49.86 -4.24
N ASP A 21 2.78 51.16 -3.93
CA ASP A 21 2.62 52.23 -4.93
C ASP A 21 3.85 53.14 -5.01
N ILE A 22 4.85 52.74 -5.79
CA ILE A 22 6.02 53.58 -6.09
C ILE A 22 6.23 53.60 -7.60
N HIS A 23 6.10 54.79 -8.20
CA HIS A 23 6.57 55.10 -9.55
C HIS A 23 8.06 55.46 -9.48
N VAL A 24 8.90 54.80 -10.28
CA VAL A 24 10.34 55.05 -10.34
C VAL A 24 10.67 55.45 -11.77
N GLN A 25 11.16 56.68 -11.95
CA GLN A 25 11.61 57.18 -13.24
C GLN A 25 13.14 57.23 -13.24
N ILE A 26 13.80 56.34 -13.97
CA ILE A 26 15.26 56.32 -14.12
C ILE A 26 15.62 56.99 -15.45
N ALA A 27 16.06 58.25 -15.39
CA ALA A 27 16.58 58.96 -16.55
C ALA A 27 18.10 58.75 -16.67
N LEU A 28 18.54 57.99 -17.68
CA LEU A 28 19.96 57.82 -18.01
C LEU A 28 20.30 58.70 -19.22
N GLN A 29 21.11 59.74 -19.00
CA GLN A 29 21.71 60.51 -20.10
C GLN A 29 22.93 59.77 -20.66
N ARG A 30 22.95 59.60 -21.98
CA ARG A 30 24.01 58.93 -22.73
C ARG A 30 25.27 59.81 -22.76
N ASP A 31 26.18 59.58 -21.82
CA ASP A 31 27.54 60.14 -21.82
C ASP A 31 28.53 58.95 -21.88
N GLU A 32 29.14 58.72 -23.04
CA GLU A 32 29.89 57.50 -23.38
C GLU A 32 31.07 57.22 -22.42
N SER A 33 31.56 58.25 -21.73
CA SER A 33 32.63 58.15 -20.74
C SER A 33 32.22 57.57 -19.38
N ARG A 34 30.92 57.36 -19.15
CA ARG A 34 30.35 56.96 -17.84
C ARG A 34 29.81 55.53 -17.79
N TRP A 35 29.82 54.81 -18.91
CA TRP A 35 29.42 53.41 -18.94
C TRP A 35 30.40 52.50 -18.18
N SER A 36 31.69 52.84 -18.09
CA SER A 36 32.64 52.09 -17.24
C SER A 36 32.28 52.21 -15.77
N ASP A 37 31.80 53.37 -15.31
CA ASP A 37 31.43 53.61 -13.91
C ASP A 37 30.09 52.93 -13.54
N ILE A 38 29.17 52.82 -14.50
CA ILE A 38 27.91 52.08 -14.35
C ILE A 38 28.20 50.57 -14.38
N LEU A 39 29.07 50.11 -15.29
CA LEU A 39 29.51 48.72 -15.35
C LEU A 39 30.38 48.34 -14.15
N GLU A 40 31.20 49.24 -13.59
CA GLU A 40 31.90 49.06 -12.31
C GLU A 40 30.93 49.09 -11.13
N ALA A 41 29.90 49.94 -11.14
CA ALA A 41 28.88 49.94 -10.10
C ALA A 41 28.04 48.65 -10.11
N LEU A 42 27.70 48.14 -11.30
CA LEU A 42 27.07 46.83 -11.50
C LEU A 42 28.03 45.67 -11.16
N ALA A 43 29.33 45.80 -11.47
CA ALA A 43 30.38 44.84 -11.09
C ALA A 43 30.75 44.89 -9.59
N VAL A 44 30.45 45.98 -8.89
CA VAL A 44 30.57 46.05 -7.42
C VAL A 44 29.33 45.42 -6.78
N LEU A 45 28.16 45.53 -7.41
CA LEU A 45 26.96 44.78 -7.02
C LEU A 45 27.05 43.28 -7.34
N ASP A 46 27.98 42.85 -8.21
CA ASP A 46 28.42 41.46 -8.45
C ASP A 46 28.95 40.79 -7.17
N SER A 47 29.53 41.58 -6.24
CA SER A 47 29.94 41.08 -4.91
C SER A 47 28.76 40.81 -3.96
N SER A 48 27.55 41.26 -4.34
CA SER A 48 26.29 40.96 -3.69
C SER A 48 25.37 40.21 -4.66
N GLU A 49 25.86 39.09 -5.21
CA GLU A 49 25.12 38.18 -6.10
C GLU A 49 23.66 37.98 -5.68
N HIS A 50 23.37 37.96 -4.37
CA HIS A 50 22.04 37.71 -3.83
C HIS A 50 21.06 38.89 -3.97
N ALA A 51 21.53 40.15 -3.91
CA ALA A 51 20.64 41.32 -3.85
C ALA A 51 20.05 41.71 -5.22
N ILE A 52 20.85 41.60 -6.30
CA ILE A 52 20.35 41.81 -7.67
C ILE A 52 19.49 40.64 -8.13
N LEU A 53 19.91 39.40 -7.83
CA LEU A 53 19.11 38.22 -8.13
C LEU A 53 17.74 38.30 -7.45
N ASP A 54 17.67 38.74 -6.18
CA ASP A 54 16.39 38.87 -5.48
C ASP A 54 15.53 40.03 -5.99
N LEU A 55 16.12 41.16 -6.39
CA LEU A 55 15.37 42.29 -7.00
C LEU A 55 14.81 41.92 -8.38
N VAL A 56 15.60 41.25 -9.21
CA VAL A 56 15.20 40.81 -10.56
C VAL A 56 14.24 39.61 -10.50
N ARG A 57 14.39 38.72 -9.50
CA ARG A 57 13.45 37.62 -9.20
C ARG A 57 12.07 38.14 -8.83
N LEU A 58 11.98 39.23 -8.06
CA LEU A 58 10.69 39.78 -7.62
C LEU A 58 10.00 40.63 -8.69
N ASP A 59 10.71 41.52 -9.40
CA ASP A 59 10.04 42.48 -10.29
C ASP A 59 9.54 41.86 -11.61
N ALA A 60 10.31 40.95 -12.23
CA ALA A 60 9.97 40.37 -13.53
C ALA A 60 8.79 39.37 -13.46
N VAL A 61 8.51 38.80 -12.28
CA VAL A 61 7.42 37.84 -12.07
C VAL A 61 6.13 38.54 -11.61
N HIS A 62 6.23 39.77 -11.09
CA HIS A 62 5.11 40.43 -10.39
C HIS A 62 4.60 41.74 -11.00
N ARG A 63 5.28 42.35 -11.99
CA ARG A 63 4.87 43.63 -12.59
C ARG A 63 5.01 43.70 -14.12
N GLU A 64 4.09 44.41 -14.77
CA GLU A 64 4.13 44.72 -16.21
C GLU A 64 5.11 45.88 -16.48
N LEU A 65 5.82 45.88 -17.62
CA LEU A 65 6.95 46.79 -17.84
C LEU A 65 6.72 47.63 -19.12
N ARG A 66 6.48 48.94 -18.98
CA ARG A 66 6.28 49.87 -20.11
C ARG A 66 7.55 50.65 -20.37
N VAL A 67 7.99 50.68 -21.63
CA VAL A 67 9.24 51.33 -22.03
C VAL A 67 8.95 52.41 -23.05
N GLU A 68 9.20 53.67 -22.70
CA GLU A 68 9.01 54.81 -23.59
C GLU A 68 10.36 55.45 -23.95
N TYR A 69 10.55 55.68 -25.25
CA TYR A 69 11.74 56.31 -25.80
C TYR A 69 11.43 57.79 -26.07
N PHE A 70 12.23 58.70 -25.53
CA PHE A 70 12.06 60.13 -25.78
C PHE A 70 13.13 60.63 -26.76
N HIS A 71 12.68 61.38 -27.75
CA HIS A 71 13.50 62.15 -28.68
C HIS A 71 13.18 63.62 -28.39
N ASP A 72 14.19 64.47 -28.21
CA ASP A 72 13.96 65.92 -28.20
C ASP A 72 13.58 66.35 -29.64
N ASP A 73 12.83 67.45 -29.78
CA ASP A 73 12.25 68.00 -31.03
C ASP A 73 13.28 68.44 -32.11
N GLY A 74 14.44 67.79 -32.22
CA GLY A 74 15.38 67.92 -33.34
C GLY A 74 15.57 66.57 -34.01
N ASP A 75 15.50 66.56 -35.35
CA ASP A 75 15.60 65.42 -36.27
C ASP A 75 16.90 64.58 -36.12
N GLU A 76 17.13 63.95 -34.97
CA GLU A 76 18.13 62.89 -34.77
C GLU A 76 17.39 61.55 -34.69
N GLU A 77 17.72 60.61 -35.57
CA GLU A 77 17.13 59.26 -35.68
C GLU A 77 17.44 58.32 -34.48
N GLU A 78 18.17 58.79 -33.45
CA GLU A 78 18.56 57.96 -32.31
C GLU A 78 17.96 58.44 -30.96
N PRO A 79 17.29 57.57 -30.18
CA PRO A 79 16.75 57.93 -28.87
C PRO A 79 17.87 58.26 -27.87
N ARG A 80 17.80 59.45 -27.25
CA ARG A 80 18.77 59.91 -26.24
C ARG A 80 18.53 59.37 -24.83
N GLY A 81 17.37 58.78 -24.56
CA GLY A 81 17.02 58.22 -23.26
C GLY A 81 15.89 57.20 -23.32
N VAL A 82 15.84 56.33 -22.30
CA VAL A 82 14.82 55.29 -22.13
C VAL A 82 14.15 55.51 -20.78
N THR A 83 12.82 55.62 -20.76
CA THR A 83 12.03 55.60 -19.53
C THR A 83 11.42 54.22 -19.37
N ILE A 84 11.61 53.61 -18.21
CA ILE A 84 11.06 52.32 -17.85
C ILE A 84 10.05 52.55 -16.73
N GLU A 85 8.78 52.25 -16.98
CA GLU A 85 7.69 52.28 -16.02
C GLU A 85 7.30 50.85 -15.61
N LEU A 86 7.14 50.63 -14.30
CA LEU A 86 6.63 49.37 -13.73
C LEU A 86 5.13 49.53 -13.44
N LEU A 87 4.29 48.84 -14.20
CA LEU A 87 2.84 48.76 -14.08
C LEU A 87 2.42 47.56 -13.19
N GLY A 88 1.11 47.39 -12.97
CA GLY A 88 0.51 46.41 -12.03
C GLY A 88 0.76 44.92 -12.36
N GLN A 89 -0.03 44.00 -11.76
CA GLN A 89 0.15 42.55 -11.95
C GLN A 89 0.15 42.15 -13.43
N PRO A 90 1.14 41.35 -13.89
CA PRO A 90 1.32 41.09 -15.31
C PRO A 90 0.20 40.23 -15.88
N ALA A 91 -0.40 40.68 -16.99
CA ALA A 91 -1.32 39.88 -17.79
C ALA A 91 -0.60 38.73 -18.54
N ASP A 92 0.69 38.91 -18.86
CA ASP A 92 1.55 37.91 -19.50
C ASP A 92 3.00 38.05 -18.99
N ILE A 93 3.40 37.13 -18.10
CA ILE A 93 4.76 37.11 -17.51
C ILE A 93 5.81 36.88 -18.62
N VAL A 94 5.51 36.06 -19.62
CA VAL A 94 6.45 35.72 -20.70
C VAL A 94 6.76 36.94 -21.56
N ALA A 95 5.73 37.70 -21.93
CA ALA A 95 5.89 38.92 -22.73
C ALA A 95 6.75 39.98 -22.00
N ASN A 96 6.59 40.13 -20.68
CA ASN A 96 7.34 41.10 -19.89
C ASN A 96 8.82 40.72 -19.75
N VAL A 97 9.12 39.44 -19.50
CA VAL A 97 10.52 38.97 -19.44
C VAL A 97 11.20 39.13 -20.80
N VAL A 98 10.50 38.84 -21.90
CA VAL A 98 11.00 39.08 -23.28
C VAL A 98 11.26 40.56 -23.55
N ALA A 99 10.33 41.45 -23.16
CA ALA A 99 10.50 42.89 -23.33
C ALA A 99 11.70 43.42 -22.53
N TYR A 100 11.83 43.00 -21.27
CA TYR A 100 12.93 43.37 -20.40
C TYR A 100 14.29 42.91 -20.94
N ALA A 101 14.35 41.66 -21.42
CA ALA A 101 15.53 41.12 -22.09
C ALA A 101 15.89 41.92 -23.35
N GLY A 102 14.90 42.32 -24.16
CA GLY A 102 15.11 43.18 -25.32
C GLY A 102 15.69 44.55 -24.98
N VAL A 103 15.28 45.14 -23.84
CA VAL A 103 15.86 46.39 -23.32
C VAL A 103 17.31 46.18 -22.92
N LEU A 104 17.61 45.14 -22.15
CA LEU A 104 18.99 44.81 -21.74
C LEU A 104 19.90 44.57 -22.94
N ALA A 105 19.40 43.88 -23.97
CA ALA A 105 20.12 43.65 -25.22
C ALA A 105 20.44 44.96 -25.96
N ARG A 106 19.58 45.98 -25.89
CA ARG A 106 19.82 47.28 -26.56
C ARG A 106 20.75 48.19 -25.77
N VAL A 107 20.68 48.14 -24.44
CA VAL A 107 21.41 49.07 -23.56
C VAL A 107 22.86 48.66 -23.33
N LEU A 108 23.16 47.36 -23.28
CA LEU A 108 24.51 46.88 -22.97
C LEU A 108 25.39 46.76 -24.24
N PRO A 109 26.70 47.04 -24.16
CA PRO A 109 27.64 46.78 -25.26
C PRO A 109 27.87 45.27 -25.45
N ALA A 110 28.01 44.84 -26.71
CA ALA A 110 28.04 43.42 -27.12
C ALA A 110 28.96 42.48 -26.28
N PRO A 111 30.21 42.84 -25.92
CA PRO A 111 31.07 41.96 -25.12
C PRO A 111 30.62 41.82 -23.65
N SER A 112 29.87 42.78 -23.12
CA SER A 112 29.38 42.78 -21.74
C SER A 112 27.99 42.16 -21.59
N ARG A 113 27.21 42.06 -22.69
CA ARG A 113 25.87 41.43 -22.71
C ARG A 113 25.93 40.01 -22.16
N VAL A 114 26.79 39.18 -22.73
CA VAL A 114 26.87 37.76 -22.37
C VAL A 114 27.45 37.57 -20.96
N ALA A 115 28.48 38.33 -20.58
CA ALA A 115 29.13 38.17 -19.28
C ALA A 115 28.22 38.52 -18.08
N VAL A 116 27.38 39.55 -18.23
CA VAL A 116 26.55 40.08 -17.12
C VAL A 116 25.11 39.54 -17.18
N VAL A 117 24.53 39.41 -18.38
CA VAL A 117 23.10 39.08 -18.53
C VAL A 117 22.86 37.57 -18.52
N GLN A 118 23.81 36.77 -19.00
CA GLN A 118 23.63 35.33 -19.09
C GLN A 118 23.33 34.66 -17.73
N PRO A 119 24.04 34.93 -16.62
CA PRO A 119 23.73 34.32 -15.33
C PRO A 119 22.33 34.69 -14.82
N ILE A 120 21.90 35.93 -15.06
CA ILE A 120 20.59 36.44 -14.66
C ILE A 120 19.49 35.72 -15.44
N VAL A 121 19.60 35.66 -16.77
CA VAL A 121 18.61 35.01 -17.63
C VAL A 121 18.53 33.51 -17.35
N LEU A 122 19.66 32.83 -17.16
CA LEU A 122 19.69 31.41 -16.80
C LEU A 122 19.00 31.15 -15.45
N SER A 123 19.25 31.99 -14.43
CA SER A 123 18.57 31.86 -13.13
C SER A 123 17.06 32.14 -13.23
N LEU A 124 16.66 33.08 -14.10
CA LEU A 124 15.26 33.41 -14.36
C LEU A 124 14.54 32.25 -15.05
N LEU A 125 15.16 31.62 -16.06
CA LEU A 125 14.64 30.43 -16.73
C LEU A 125 14.52 29.23 -15.78
N GLU A 126 15.52 29.01 -14.92
CA GLU A 126 15.50 27.96 -13.91
C GLU A 126 14.35 28.19 -12.90
N THR A 127 14.21 29.41 -12.40
CA THR A 127 13.15 29.80 -11.47
C THR A 127 11.78 29.70 -12.11
N TYR A 128 11.64 30.13 -13.37
CA TYR A 128 10.39 30.00 -14.12
C TYR A 128 10.00 28.54 -14.34
N SER A 129 10.97 27.68 -14.69
CA SER A 129 10.75 26.23 -14.83
C SER A 129 10.32 25.58 -13.52
N ARG A 130 10.97 25.91 -12.41
CA ARG A 130 10.71 25.31 -11.09
C ARG A 130 9.45 25.85 -10.42
N ASP A 131 9.25 27.16 -10.41
CA ASP A 131 8.28 27.81 -9.54
C ASP A 131 7.03 28.28 -10.29
N VAL A 132 7.11 28.46 -11.62
CA VAL A 132 5.95 28.85 -12.44
C VAL A 132 5.41 27.65 -13.22
N LEU A 133 6.21 27.01 -14.06
CA LEU A 133 5.74 25.89 -14.89
C LEU A 133 5.32 24.68 -14.06
N ALA A 134 6.06 24.31 -13.01
CA ALA A 134 5.67 23.18 -12.17
C ALA A 134 4.36 23.43 -11.39
N VAL A 135 4.14 24.67 -10.94
CA VAL A 135 2.90 25.05 -10.25
C VAL A 135 1.71 25.08 -11.21
N GLN A 136 1.93 25.52 -12.45
CA GLN A 136 0.89 25.59 -13.48
C GLN A 136 0.56 24.25 -14.16
N LEU A 137 1.32 23.18 -13.91
CA LEU A 137 0.97 21.83 -14.39
C LEU A 137 -0.47 21.47 -13.95
N PRO A 138 -1.32 20.99 -14.86
CA PRO A 138 -2.69 20.64 -14.52
C PRO A 138 -2.74 19.39 -13.63
N THR A 139 -3.85 19.22 -12.91
CA THR A 139 -4.14 18.02 -12.11
C THR A 139 -4.96 16.98 -12.86
N HIS A 140 -5.54 17.35 -14.01
CA HIS A 140 -6.33 16.51 -14.90
C HIS A 140 -5.76 16.48 -16.32
N PRO A 141 -5.84 15.34 -17.04
CA PRO A 141 -5.36 15.19 -18.41
C PRO A 141 -5.95 16.22 -19.38
N SER A 142 -7.20 16.64 -19.18
CA SER A 142 -7.88 17.63 -20.03
C SER A 142 -7.18 19.00 -20.08
N GLY A 143 -6.37 19.34 -19.07
CA GLY A 143 -5.60 20.57 -19.03
C GLY A 143 -4.24 20.50 -19.74
N LEU A 144 -3.76 19.30 -20.10
CA LEU A 144 -2.45 19.12 -20.72
C LEU A 144 -2.32 19.84 -22.08
N PRO A 145 -3.33 19.84 -22.98
CA PRO A 145 -3.21 20.56 -24.24
C PRO A 145 -2.97 22.08 -24.06
N ALA A 146 -3.65 22.69 -23.10
CA ALA A 146 -3.47 24.11 -22.77
C ALA A 146 -2.10 24.38 -22.12
N PHE A 147 -1.61 23.43 -21.30
CA PHE A 147 -0.28 23.52 -20.72
C PHE A 147 0.82 23.37 -21.79
N ASP A 148 0.68 22.45 -22.74
CA ASP A 148 1.62 22.26 -23.85
C ASP A 148 1.71 23.50 -24.74
N GLU A 149 0.59 24.20 -24.94
CA GLU A 149 0.59 25.50 -25.63
C GLU A 149 1.39 26.55 -24.86
N ARG A 150 1.22 26.64 -23.54
CA ARG A 150 2.02 27.53 -22.69
C ARG A 150 3.49 27.17 -22.67
N LEU A 151 3.82 25.87 -22.66
CA LEU A 151 5.20 25.41 -22.73
C LEU A 151 5.84 25.78 -24.07
N ARG A 152 5.12 25.64 -25.18
CA ARG A 152 5.56 26.11 -26.50
C ARG A 152 5.81 27.62 -26.51
N ASN A 153 4.91 28.41 -25.94
CA ASN A 153 5.09 29.86 -25.82
C ASN A 153 6.29 30.22 -24.92
N SER A 154 6.52 29.46 -23.85
CA SER A 154 7.67 29.64 -22.96
C SER A 154 9.00 29.25 -23.63
N ALA A 155 9.00 28.22 -24.47
CA ALA A 155 10.16 27.83 -25.28
C ALA A 155 10.47 28.87 -26.39
N ALA A 156 9.44 29.53 -26.94
CA ALA A 156 9.63 30.65 -27.85
C ALA A 156 10.33 31.84 -27.17
N MET A 157 10.06 32.09 -25.88
CA MET A 157 10.81 33.07 -25.09
C MET A 157 12.28 32.69 -24.94
N GLU A 158 12.61 31.43 -24.64
CA GLU A 158 14.00 30.99 -24.57
C GLU A 158 14.73 31.18 -25.91
N THR A 159 14.05 30.85 -27.01
CA THR A 159 14.56 31.06 -28.37
C THR A 159 14.84 32.55 -28.63
N ALA A 160 13.95 33.43 -28.18
CA ALA A 160 14.15 34.88 -28.30
C ALA A 160 15.37 35.39 -27.51
N PHE A 161 15.72 34.79 -26.36
CA PHE A 161 16.95 35.13 -25.62
C PHE A 161 18.22 34.69 -26.34
N LEU A 162 18.19 33.55 -27.02
CA LEU A 162 19.27 33.07 -27.87
C LEU A 162 19.46 33.99 -29.08
N ASP A 163 18.37 34.32 -29.78
CA ASP A 163 18.38 35.20 -30.96
C ASP A 163 18.84 36.63 -30.62
N ALA A 164 18.50 37.13 -29.43
CA ALA A 164 18.95 38.42 -28.93
C ALA A 164 20.43 38.45 -28.48
N GLY A 165 21.12 37.30 -28.49
CA GLY A 165 22.51 37.18 -28.07
C GLY A 165 22.73 37.41 -26.56
N LEU A 166 21.70 37.17 -25.75
CA LEU A 166 21.75 37.36 -24.29
C LEU A 166 22.30 36.15 -23.55
N VAL A 167 22.20 34.97 -24.18
CA VAL A 167 22.68 33.69 -23.66
C VAL A 167 23.39 32.95 -24.78
N ALA A 168 24.60 32.43 -24.51
CA ALA A 168 25.33 31.64 -25.50
C ALA A 168 24.82 30.19 -25.62
N SER A 169 24.37 29.61 -24.50
CA SER A 169 23.70 28.31 -24.44
C SER A 169 22.93 28.15 -23.14
N VAL A 170 21.81 27.42 -23.19
CA VAL A 170 21.01 27.05 -22.01
C VAL A 170 21.26 25.56 -21.73
N ARG A 171 21.73 25.22 -20.52
CA ARG A 171 21.98 23.82 -20.13
C ARG A 171 20.67 23.05 -19.88
N ASP A 172 19.72 23.68 -19.19
CA ASP A 172 18.41 23.13 -18.88
C ASP A 172 17.35 23.89 -19.67
N SER A 173 17.23 23.54 -20.96
CA SER A 173 16.28 24.20 -21.86
C SER A 173 14.84 23.93 -21.41
N LEU A 174 13.96 24.92 -21.54
CA LEU A 174 12.52 24.73 -21.40
C LEU A 174 11.99 23.74 -22.45
N THR A 175 12.72 23.53 -23.56
CA THR A 175 12.41 22.49 -24.55
C THR A 175 12.69 21.06 -24.04
N THR A 176 13.53 20.89 -23.01
CA THR A 176 13.78 19.60 -22.35
C THR A 176 12.92 19.42 -21.10
N PHE A 177 11.94 20.30 -20.86
CA PHE A 177 11.01 20.17 -19.75
C PHE A 177 10.22 18.86 -19.86
N ASP A 178 10.51 17.92 -18.96
CA ASP A 178 9.81 16.64 -18.90
C ASP A 178 8.42 16.80 -18.27
N THR A 179 7.47 17.24 -19.11
CA THR A 179 6.06 17.39 -18.73
C THR A 179 5.50 16.10 -18.14
N ARG A 180 5.88 14.94 -18.69
CA ARG A 180 5.34 13.64 -18.28
C ARG A 180 5.77 13.30 -16.86
N SER A 181 7.06 13.24 -16.57
CA SER A 181 7.52 12.86 -15.23
C SER A 181 7.08 13.85 -14.16
N ARG A 182 7.06 15.15 -14.48
CA ARG A 182 6.62 16.20 -13.53
C ARG A 182 5.11 16.18 -13.29
N TYR A 183 4.32 15.92 -14.33
CA TYR A 183 2.87 15.70 -14.18
C TYR A 183 2.59 14.52 -13.25
N PHE A 184 3.26 13.38 -13.48
CA PHE A 184 3.07 12.19 -12.64
C PHE A 184 3.57 12.37 -11.22
N ALA A 185 4.67 13.10 -11.00
CA ALA A 185 5.13 13.44 -9.66
C ALA A 185 4.06 14.26 -8.91
N LYS A 186 3.52 15.31 -9.55
CA LYS A 186 2.45 16.12 -8.97
C LYS A 186 1.16 15.32 -8.74
N LYS A 187 0.77 14.48 -9.70
CA LYS A 187 -0.41 13.62 -9.58
C LYS A 187 -0.23 12.58 -8.47
N LEU A 188 0.97 12.01 -8.32
CA LEU A 188 1.30 11.08 -7.25
C LEU A 188 1.10 11.71 -5.88
N ASP A 189 1.54 12.95 -5.67
CA ASP A 189 1.35 13.64 -4.39
C ASP A 189 -0.15 13.83 -4.07
N VAL A 190 -0.96 14.19 -5.06
CA VAL A 190 -2.42 14.32 -4.91
C VAL A 190 -3.07 12.97 -4.60
N VAL A 191 -2.71 11.94 -5.37
CA VAL A 191 -3.24 10.58 -5.22
C VAL A 191 -2.87 10.01 -3.85
N LEU A 192 -1.60 10.08 -3.45
CA LEU A 192 -1.16 9.63 -2.13
C LEU A 192 -1.80 10.46 -1.01
N GLY A 193 -2.01 11.75 -1.20
CA GLY A 193 -2.76 12.59 -0.26
C GLY A 193 -4.19 12.08 -0.04
N ALA A 194 -4.90 11.76 -1.12
CA ALA A 194 -6.25 11.20 -1.06
C ALA A 194 -6.27 9.81 -0.38
N VAL A 195 -5.34 8.93 -0.73
CA VAL A 195 -5.23 7.59 -0.12
C VAL A 195 -4.86 7.68 1.36
N ARG A 196 -3.96 8.59 1.77
CA ARG A 196 -3.68 8.83 3.19
C ARG A 196 -4.93 9.28 3.95
N HIS A 197 -5.71 10.21 3.37
CA HIS A 197 -6.97 10.64 3.97
C HIS A 197 -7.96 9.48 4.12
N LEU A 198 -8.09 8.65 3.09
CA LEU A 198 -8.93 7.46 3.12
C LEU A 198 -8.54 6.48 4.25
N VAL A 199 -7.25 6.17 4.33
CA VAL A 199 -6.71 5.20 5.28
C VAL A 199 -6.82 5.71 6.72
N SER A 200 -6.57 7.00 6.94
CA SER A 200 -6.60 7.66 8.26
C SER A 200 -8.00 7.94 8.80
N ALA A 201 -9.05 7.82 7.97
CA ALA A 201 -10.42 7.91 8.45
C ALA A 201 -10.71 6.83 9.50
N ASN A 202 -11.41 7.16 10.59
CA ASN A 202 -11.73 6.20 11.65
C ASN A 202 -12.95 5.31 11.36
N ASP A 203 -13.34 5.17 10.09
CA ASP A 203 -14.49 4.37 9.71
C ASP A 203 -14.20 2.88 9.89
N SER A 204 -14.96 2.26 10.78
CA SER A 204 -14.95 0.80 11.03
C SER A 204 -16.07 0.09 10.28
N ASP A 205 -16.68 0.76 9.31
CA ASP A 205 -17.83 0.24 8.59
C ASP A 205 -17.42 -0.89 7.65
N GLU A 206 -18.24 -1.93 7.64
CA GLU A 206 -18.04 -3.15 6.86
C GLU A 206 -19.08 -3.26 5.77
N VAL A 207 -18.69 -3.85 4.64
CA VAL A 207 -19.53 -3.98 3.46
C VAL A 207 -19.53 -5.42 2.99
N ALA A 208 -20.71 -5.96 2.71
CA ALA A 208 -20.87 -7.30 2.18
C ALA A 208 -20.57 -7.34 0.68
N VAL A 209 -19.72 -8.29 0.29
CA VAL A 209 -19.38 -8.61 -1.10
C VAL A 209 -20.29 -9.77 -1.54
N PRO A 210 -21.05 -9.57 -2.64
CA PRO A 210 -20.50 -9.83 -3.96
C PRO A 210 -20.47 -8.56 -4.80
N PHE A 211 -19.27 -8.01 -5.02
CA PHE A 211 -19.07 -6.92 -5.98
C PHE A 211 -19.01 -7.56 -7.37
N ALA A 212 -20.11 -7.45 -8.11
CA ALA A 212 -20.04 -7.66 -9.55
C ALA A 212 -19.21 -6.49 -10.12
N PRO A 213 -18.20 -6.73 -10.98
CA PRO A 213 -17.56 -5.65 -11.72
C PRO A 213 -18.61 -4.78 -12.41
N ARG A 214 -18.32 -3.50 -12.67
CA ARG A 214 -19.20 -2.65 -13.50
C ARG A 214 -19.55 -3.42 -14.78
N ALA A 215 -20.79 -3.29 -15.26
CA ALA A 215 -21.27 -4.08 -16.41
C ALA A 215 -20.35 -3.96 -17.64
N ASP A 216 -19.75 -2.78 -17.83
CA ASP A 216 -18.74 -2.52 -18.87
C ASP A 216 -17.46 -3.35 -18.65
N THR A 217 -16.86 -3.30 -17.45
CA THR A 217 -15.71 -4.12 -17.06
C THR A 217 -16.00 -5.61 -17.21
N GLN A 218 -17.18 -6.07 -16.79
CA GLN A 218 -17.60 -7.47 -16.92
C GLN A 218 -17.70 -7.91 -18.39
N SER A 219 -18.20 -7.03 -19.27
CA SER A 219 -18.27 -7.29 -20.71
C SER A 219 -16.87 -7.36 -21.34
N ARG A 220 -15.96 -6.44 -20.94
CA ARG A 220 -14.56 -6.44 -21.38
C ARG A 220 -13.81 -7.69 -20.94
N ILE A 221 -13.96 -8.10 -19.68
CA ILE A 221 -13.32 -9.32 -19.15
C ILE A 221 -13.82 -10.55 -19.91
N ARG A 222 -15.13 -10.67 -20.15
CA ARG A 222 -15.69 -11.79 -20.93
C ARG A 222 -15.17 -11.80 -22.36
N ALA A 223 -15.11 -10.63 -23.01
CA ALA A 223 -14.53 -10.51 -24.34
C ALA A 223 -13.04 -10.94 -24.38
N SER A 224 -12.25 -10.56 -23.37
CA SER A 224 -10.86 -11.00 -23.22
C SER A 224 -10.74 -12.51 -22.99
N LEU A 225 -11.61 -13.09 -22.14
CA LEU A 225 -11.64 -14.53 -21.88
C LEU A 225 -12.04 -15.34 -23.13
N ASP A 226 -13.01 -14.85 -23.90
CA ASP A 226 -13.45 -15.48 -25.14
C ASP A 226 -12.40 -15.35 -26.27
N ALA A 227 -11.56 -14.30 -26.22
CA ALA A 227 -10.43 -14.09 -27.14
C ALA A 227 -9.23 -14.99 -26.83
N ILE A 228 -9.11 -15.49 -25.60
CA ILE A 228 -8.14 -16.53 -25.25
C ILE A 228 -8.73 -17.85 -25.75
N GLU A 229 -8.32 -18.30 -26.94
CA GLU A 229 -8.75 -19.58 -27.55
C GLU A 229 -8.78 -20.73 -26.51
N PRO A 230 -9.69 -21.71 -26.62
CA PRO A 230 -9.75 -22.88 -25.74
C PRO A 230 -8.62 -23.88 -26.06
N ALA A 231 -7.40 -23.39 -26.23
CA ALA A 231 -6.22 -24.19 -26.44
C ALA A 231 -5.62 -24.55 -25.08
N SER A 232 -6.02 -25.72 -24.59
CA SER A 232 -5.14 -26.60 -23.81
C SER A 232 -4.37 -25.95 -22.67
N SER A 233 -5.06 -25.55 -21.62
CA SER A 233 -4.60 -25.86 -20.27
C SER A 233 -5.80 -25.77 -19.33
N ARG A 234 -6.22 -26.92 -18.80
CA ARG A 234 -6.65 -26.93 -17.42
C ARG A 234 -5.47 -26.33 -16.65
N ILE A 235 -5.53 -25.02 -16.37
CA ILE A 235 -4.75 -24.44 -15.30
C ILE A 235 -5.26 -25.19 -14.08
N LEU A 236 -4.58 -26.29 -13.75
CA LEU A 236 -4.60 -26.82 -12.40
C LEU A 236 -4.06 -25.65 -11.60
N LEU A 237 -4.99 -24.89 -11.00
CA LEU A 237 -4.70 -23.96 -9.92
C LEU A 237 -4.06 -24.82 -8.84
N THR A 238 -2.74 -24.93 -8.93
CA THR A 238 -1.95 -25.78 -8.07
C THR A 238 -2.06 -25.20 -6.68
N SER A 239 -2.64 -26.02 -5.81
CA SER A 239 -2.49 -25.96 -4.35
C SER A 239 -3.30 -24.84 -3.67
N ARG A 240 -4.33 -25.24 -2.91
CA ARG A 240 -4.99 -24.48 -1.84
C ARG A 240 -5.78 -23.20 -2.18
N SER A 241 -5.76 -22.70 -3.42
CA SER A 241 -6.76 -21.72 -3.91
C SER A 241 -8.17 -22.31 -4.10
N ALA A 242 -8.34 -23.62 -3.88
CA ALA A 242 -9.62 -24.32 -3.89
C ALA A 242 -10.62 -23.87 -2.80
N LEU A 243 -10.18 -23.08 -1.80
CA LEU A 243 -11.08 -22.47 -0.81
C LEU A 243 -11.98 -21.37 -1.42
N LEU A 244 -11.68 -20.92 -2.63
CA LEU A 244 -12.43 -19.92 -3.40
C LEU A 244 -13.19 -20.54 -4.59
N SER A 245 -13.38 -21.87 -4.59
CA SER A 245 -14.08 -22.63 -5.64
C SER A 245 -15.57 -22.21 -5.76
N THR A 246 -15.81 -21.05 -6.36
CA THR A 246 -17.06 -20.81 -7.05
C THR A 246 -16.90 -21.23 -8.51
N VAL A 247 -18.00 -21.67 -9.12
CA VAL A 247 -18.12 -22.16 -10.50
C VAL A 247 -17.78 -21.07 -11.55
N ASP A 248 -17.46 -19.85 -11.11
CA ASP A 248 -17.11 -18.70 -11.95
C ASP A 248 -15.78 -18.08 -11.48
N PRO A 249 -14.69 -18.15 -12.27
CA PRO A 249 -13.38 -17.57 -11.92
C PRO A 249 -13.42 -16.04 -11.76
N LEU A 250 -14.52 -15.37 -12.15
CA LEU A 250 -14.70 -13.93 -12.01
C LEU A 250 -15.40 -13.53 -10.70
N ARG A 251 -15.91 -14.50 -9.96
CA ARG A 251 -16.71 -14.23 -8.76
C ARG A 251 -15.86 -14.37 -7.50
N PHE A 252 -15.58 -13.22 -6.90
CA PHE A 252 -15.02 -13.18 -5.56
C PHE A 252 -16.01 -13.80 -4.56
N PRO A 253 -15.54 -14.62 -3.59
CA PRO A 253 -16.42 -15.25 -2.62
C PRO A 253 -17.18 -14.25 -1.76
N SER A 254 -18.33 -14.69 -1.22
CA SER A 254 -19.10 -13.84 -0.34
C SER A 254 -18.41 -13.72 1.02
N CYS A 255 -18.02 -12.49 1.37
CA CYS A 255 -17.39 -12.14 2.63
C CYS A 255 -17.64 -10.66 2.96
N LEU A 256 -17.20 -10.22 4.13
CA LEU A 256 -17.17 -8.79 4.50
C LEU A 256 -15.80 -8.21 4.20
N ILE A 257 -15.77 -6.98 3.70
CA ILE A 257 -14.57 -6.16 3.54
C ILE A 257 -14.76 -4.84 4.28
N SER A 258 -13.69 -4.12 4.55
CA SER A 258 -13.78 -2.76 5.05
C SER A 258 -14.35 -1.82 3.99
N ARG A 259 -15.11 -0.81 4.42
CA ARG A 259 -15.55 0.28 3.54
C ARG A 259 -14.37 0.99 2.88
N LYS A 260 -13.22 1.07 3.57
CA LYS A 260 -11.99 1.66 3.04
C LYS A 260 -11.49 0.93 1.80
N ALA A 261 -11.48 -0.42 1.81
CA ALA A 261 -11.09 -1.21 0.65
C ALA A 261 -12.03 -0.96 -0.54
N GLN A 262 -13.34 -0.86 -0.30
CA GLN A 262 -14.32 -0.56 -1.33
C GLN A 262 -14.15 0.86 -1.91
N GLN A 263 -13.95 1.85 -1.05
CA GLN A 263 -13.69 3.24 -1.44
C GLN A 263 -12.38 3.36 -2.21
N LEU A 264 -11.34 2.61 -1.83
CA LEU A 264 -10.09 2.54 -2.57
C LEU A 264 -10.31 1.98 -3.97
N VAL A 265 -11.03 0.87 -4.12
CA VAL A 265 -11.35 0.32 -5.44
C VAL A 265 -12.11 1.33 -6.30
N THR A 266 -13.10 2.02 -5.73
CA THR A 266 -13.86 3.06 -6.45
C THR A 266 -12.93 4.19 -6.92
N PHE A 267 -12.05 4.65 -6.04
CA PHE A 267 -11.05 5.67 -6.36
C PHE A 267 -10.07 5.20 -7.44
N LEU A 268 -9.61 3.95 -7.39
CA LEU A 268 -8.70 3.38 -8.37
C LEU A 268 -9.39 3.20 -9.73
N ASP A 269 -10.66 2.77 -9.76
CA ASP A 269 -11.45 2.71 -11.00
C ASP A 269 -11.57 4.09 -11.65
N ASP A 270 -11.87 5.12 -10.84
CA ASP A 270 -11.98 6.50 -11.33
C ASP A 270 -10.61 7.05 -11.79
N LEU A 271 -9.52 6.70 -11.09
CA LEU A 271 -8.16 7.05 -11.49
C LEU A 271 -7.77 6.38 -12.82
N VAL A 272 -8.06 5.09 -12.99
CA VAL A 272 -7.79 4.36 -14.23
C VAL A 272 -8.62 4.94 -15.38
N ALA A 273 -9.89 5.27 -15.14
CA ALA A 273 -10.74 5.91 -16.14
C ALA A 273 -10.23 7.31 -16.52
N GLU A 274 -9.84 8.13 -15.55
CA GLU A 274 -9.25 9.45 -15.80
C GLU A 274 -7.97 9.34 -16.64
N LEU A 275 -7.12 8.38 -16.33
CA LEU A 275 -5.85 8.20 -17.03
C LEU A 275 -6.01 7.58 -18.42
N ALA A 276 -7.13 6.91 -18.71
CA ALA A 276 -7.45 6.40 -20.04
C ALA A 276 -7.68 7.53 -21.06
N ASP A 277 -8.00 8.76 -20.62
CA ASP A 277 -8.15 9.93 -21.49
C ASP A 277 -6.80 10.49 -21.99
N LEU A 278 -5.67 9.94 -21.55
CA LEU A 278 -4.35 10.35 -22.02
C LEU A 278 -4.13 9.94 -23.48
N PRO A 279 -3.61 10.84 -24.33
CA PRO A 279 -3.61 10.66 -25.79
C PRO A 279 -2.62 9.61 -26.31
N ASP A 280 -1.69 9.12 -25.48
CA ASP A 280 -0.62 8.23 -25.92
C ASP A 280 -0.38 7.06 -24.94
N SER A 281 -0.30 5.86 -25.51
CA SER A 281 0.07 4.60 -24.84
C SER A 281 1.41 4.64 -24.09
N SER A 282 2.34 5.55 -24.45
CA SER A 282 3.61 5.72 -23.75
C SER A 282 3.47 6.18 -22.28
N TRP A 283 2.29 6.66 -21.88
CA TRP A 283 1.98 7.08 -20.52
C TRP A 283 1.60 5.92 -19.59
N ALA A 284 1.17 4.78 -20.16
CA ALA A 284 0.65 3.64 -19.41
C ALA A 284 1.56 3.16 -18.25
N PRO A 285 2.90 3.04 -18.40
CA PRO A 285 3.75 2.61 -17.29
C PRO A 285 3.66 3.50 -16.04
N HIS A 286 3.54 4.81 -16.24
CA HIS A 286 3.44 5.78 -15.15
C HIS A 286 2.04 5.79 -14.52
N GLN A 287 1.00 5.52 -15.31
CA GLN A 287 -0.37 5.36 -14.81
C GLN A 287 -0.46 4.20 -13.83
N PHE A 288 0.09 3.04 -14.21
CA PHE A 288 0.11 1.88 -13.33
C PHE A 288 0.99 2.11 -12.10
N ALA A 289 2.12 2.82 -12.22
CA ALA A 289 2.92 3.19 -11.06
C ALA A 289 2.10 3.98 -10.00
N LEU A 290 1.16 4.85 -10.40
CA LEU A 290 0.28 5.54 -9.44
C LEU A 290 -0.64 4.55 -8.69
N VAL A 291 -1.19 3.57 -9.40
CA VAL A 291 -2.04 2.52 -8.83
C VAL A 291 -1.23 1.66 -7.86
N GLU A 292 -0.04 1.21 -8.27
CA GLU A 292 0.89 0.44 -7.44
C GLU A 292 1.20 1.16 -6.12
N ARG A 293 1.57 2.44 -6.18
CA ARG A 293 1.89 3.23 -4.98
C ARG A 293 0.69 3.43 -4.06
N SER A 294 -0.52 3.50 -4.63
CA SER A 294 -1.76 3.59 -3.84
C SER A 294 -2.04 2.29 -3.09
N LEU A 295 -1.85 1.15 -3.75
CA LEU A 295 -1.97 -0.18 -3.13
C LEU A 295 -0.92 -0.38 -2.04
N ASP A 296 0.35 -0.06 -2.32
CA ASP A 296 1.45 -0.14 -1.34
C ASP A 296 1.14 0.66 -0.07
N LEU A 297 0.69 1.90 -0.22
CA LEU A 297 0.35 2.77 0.91
C LEU A 297 -0.82 2.22 1.74
N TYR A 298 -1.84 1.67 1.07
CA TYR A 298 -2.95 1.01 1.76
C TYR A 298 -2.46 -0.19 2.58
N LEU A 299 -1.66 -1.06 1.97
CA LEU A 299 -1.15 -2.27 2.62
C LEU A 299 -0.30 -1.96 3.85
N VAL A 300 0.65 -1.02 3.75
CA VAL A 300 1.49 -0.62 4.89
C VAL A 300 0.63 -0.16 6.07
N SER A 301 -0.45 0.56 5.77
CA SER A 301 -1.30 1.12 6.80
C SER A 301 -2.29 0.09 7.39
N ALA A 302 -2.77 -0.83 6.56
CA ALA A 302 -3.65 -1.92 6.97
C ALA A 302 -2.91 -2.96 7.82
N ALA A 303 -1.66 -3.28 7.47
CA ALA A 303 -0.79 -4.20 8.22
C ALA A 303 -0.63 -3.78 9.68
N ASP A 304 -0.32 -2.50 9.87
CA ASP A 304 -0.11 -1.87 11.17
C ASP A 304 -1.39 -1.90 12.03
N ALA A 305 -2.55 -1.69 11.41
CA ALA A 305 -3.84 -1.77 12.10
C ALA A 305 -4.18 -3.21 12.48
N ALA A 306 -4.00 -4.17 11.55
CA ALA A 306 -4.33 -5.57 11.75
C ALA A 306 -3.49 -6.22 12.88
N ALA A 307 -2.18 -5.94 12.92
CA ALA A 307 -1.27 -6.48 13.93
C ALA A 307 -1.61 -6.07 15.38
N ARG A 308 -2.42 -5.02 15.57
CA ARG A 308 -2.82 -4.50 16.88
C ARG A 308 -4.26 -4.88 17.28
N SER A 309 -4.93 -5.74 16.52
CA SER A 309 -6.40 -5.79 16.50
C SER A 309 -7.04 -7.14 16.84
N SER A 310 -8.38 -7.12 16.94
CA SER A 310 -9.24 -8.25 17.24
C SER A 310 -9.22 -9.35 16.16
N PRO A 311 -9.66 -10.59 16.47
CA PRO A 311 -9.84 -11.68 15.49
C PRO A 311 -10.55 -11.25 14.19
N ARG A 312 -11.62 -10.46 14.33
CA ARG A 312 -12.42 -9.98 13.22
C ARG A 312 -11.63 -9.02 12.32
N ALA A 313 -10.85 -8.13 12.91
CA ALA A 313 -10.09 -7.13 12.17
C ALA A 313 -8.94 -7.76 11.36
N GLY A 314 -8.23 -8.76 11.90
CA GLY A 314 -7.23 -9.51 11.12
C GLY A 314 -7.83 -10.23 9.92
N VAL A 315 -9.02 -10.81 10.11
CA VAL A 315 -9.77 -11.47 9.05
C VAL A 315 -10.31 -10.49 7.99
N LEU A 316 -10.79 -9.31 8.40
CA LEU A 316 -11.19 -8.25 7.46
C LEU A 316 -10.00 -7.76 6.64
N ALA A 317 -8.83 -7.55 7.26
CA ALA A 317 -7.62 -7.16 6.55
C ALA A 317 -7.16 -8.22 5.54
N HIS A 318 -7.30 -9.51 5.88
CA HIS A 318 -7.11 -10.60 4.92
C HIS A 318 -8.08 -10.49 3.73
N ASN A 319 -9.38 -10.31 4.00
CA ASN A 319 -10.39 -10.18 2.95
C ASN A 319 -10.16 -8.96 2.06
N ASP A 320 -9.79 -7.81 2.64
CA ASP A 320 -9.47 -6.58 1.91
C ASP A 320 -8.33 -6.80 0.93
N ALA A 321 -7.24 -7.44 1.36
CA ALA A 321 -6.10 -7.74 0.50
C ALA A 321 -6.46 -8.73 -0.61
N MET A 322 -7.26 -9.76 -0.31
CA MET A 322 -7.78 -10.69 -1.32
C MET A 322 -8.73 -10.00 -2.31
N PHE A 323 -9.55 -9.07 -1.84
CA PHE A 323 -10.46 -8.29 -2.68
C PHE A 323 -9.71 -7.34 -3.62
N LEU A 324 -8.69 -6.65 -3.12
CA LEU A 324 -7.80 -5.82 -3.93
C LEU A 324 -7.03 -6.68 -4.95
N SER A 325 -6.58 -7.87 -4.56
CA SER A 325 -5.90 -8.81 -5.48
C SER A 325 -6.81 -9.22 -6.64
N ASP A 326 -8.06 -9.58 -6.34
CA ASP A 326 -9.08 -9.90 -7.34
C ASP A 326 -9.36 -8.71 -8.28
N TRP A 327 -9.44 -7.49 -7.74
CA TRP A 327 -9.57 -6.28 -8.55
C TRP A 327 -8.37 -6.10 -9.49
N VAL A 328 -7.13 -6.21 -8.99
CA VAL A 328 -5.91 -6.08 -9.82
C VAL A 328 -5.89 -7.14 -10.91
N ALA A 329 -6.17 -8.41 -10.57
CA ALA A 329 -6.21 -9.50 -11.54
C ALA A 329 -7.22 -9.23 -12.66
N LYS A 330 -8.38 -8.66 -12.33
CA LYS A 330 -9.39 -8.23 -13.31
C LYS A 330 -8.90 -7.10 -14.20
N GLN A 331 -8.16 -6.12 -13.67
CA GLN A 331 -7.56 -5.06 -14.50
C GLN A 331 -6.52 -5.61 -15.48
N CYS A 332 -5.70 -6.58 -15.05
CA CYS A 332 -4.74 -7.27 -15.92
C CYS A 332 -5.39 -8.01 -17.10
N LEU A 333 -6.65 -8.44 -16.97
CA LEU A 333 -7.41 -9.07 -18.06
C LEU A 333 -8.01 -8.06 -19.05
N VAL A 334 -8.18 -6.80 -18.62
CA VAL A 334 -8.91 -5.76 -19.34
C VAL A 334 -7.97 -4.84 -20.13
N ASP A 335 -6.73 -4.69 -19.66
CA ASP A 335 -5.72 -3.84 -20.29
C ASP A 335 -4.39 -4.62 -20.44
N ALA A 336 -3.92 -4.75 -21.68
CA ALA A 336 -2.67 -5.41 -21.99
C ALA A 336 -1.45 -4.74 -21.33
N TYR A 337 -1.53 -3.44 -21.03
CA TYR A 337 -0.49 -2.69 -20.35
C TYR A 337 -0.52 -2.88 -18.82
N ALA A 338 -1.61 -3.39 -18.26
CA ALA A 338 -1.72 -3.72 -16.84
C ALA A 338 -0.90 -4.98 -16.45
N GLY A 339 -0.18 -5.60 -17.39
CA GLY A 339 0.78 -6.67 -17.08
C GLY A 339 1.85 -6.28 -16.04
N SER A 340 2.17 -4.98 -15.91
CA SER A 340 3.04 -4.47 -14.83
C SER A 340 2.43 -4.68 -13.44
N LEU A 341 1.09 -4.58 -13.31
CA LEU A 341 0.37 -4.80 -12.07
C LEU A 341 0.29 -6.28 -11.68
N ALA A 342 0.58 -7.23 -12.58
CA ALA A 342 0.46 -8.65 -12.28
C ALA A 342 1.31 -9.08 -11.07
N ARG A 343 2.45 -8.42 -10.85
CA ARG A 343 3.28 -8.63 -9.64
C ARG A 343 2.53 -8.30 -8.36
N HIS A 344 1.65 -7.29 -8.37
CA HIS A 344 0.90 -6.85 -7.20
C HIS A 344 -0.18 -7.85 -6.78
N VAL A 345 -0.70 -8.68 -7.69
CA VAL A 345 -1.58 -9.81 -7.33
C VAL A 345 -0.87 -10.71 -6.31
N ALA A 346 0.37 -11.11 -6.60
CA ALA A 346 1.15 -11.95 -5.70
C ALA A 346 1.50 -11.25 -4.38
N ILE A 347 1.82 -9.95 -4.40
CA ILE A 347 2.11 -9.16 -3.19
C ILE A 347 0.88 -9.08 -2.28
N LEU A 348 -0.29 -8.81 -2.86
CA LEU A 348 -1.56 -8.71 -2.14
C LEU A 348 -1.96 -10.05 -1.53
N GLU A 349 -1.82 -11.15 -2.27
CA GLU A 349 -2.07 -12.50 -1.75
C GLU A 349 -1.10 -12.91 -0.66
N ASP A 350 0.20 -12.59 -0.81
CA ASP A 350 1.20 -12.88 0.21
C ASP A 350 0.93 -12.09 1.48
N HIS A 351 0.58 -10.81 1.34
CA HIS A 351 0.15 -9.98 2.45
C HIS A 351 -1.10 -10.55 3.16
N ALA A 352 -2.11 -10.97 2.39
CA ALA A 352 -3.31 -11.59 2.95
C ALA A 352 -2.98 -12.86 3.74
N LYS A 353 -2.07 -13.71 3.24
CA LYS A 353 -1.59 -14.91 3.94
C LYS A 353 -0.80 -14.54 5.20
N GLN A 354 0.05 -13.53 5.13
CA GLN A 354 0.84 -13.06 6.26
C GLN A 354 -0.06 -12.57 7.39
N VAL A 355 -1.01 -11.68 7.10
CA VAL A 355 -1.95 -11.14 8.11
C VAL A 355 -2.73 -12.25 8.80
N LEU A 356 -3.32 -13.17 8.03
CA LEU A 356 -4.09 -14.28 8.58
C LEU A 356 -3.20 -15.22 9.42
N SER A 357 -2.00 -15.55 8.94
CA SER A 357 -1.08 -16.44 9.64
C SER A 357 -0.55 -15.83 10.95
N THR A 358 -0.21 -14.54 10.96
CA THR A 358 0.18 -13.81 12.16
C THR A 358 -0.96 -13.77 13.17
N GLN A 359 -2.19 -13.50 12.72
CA GLN A 359 -3.36 -13.48 13.60
C GLN A 359 -3.64 -14.87 14.20
N LEU A 360 -3.62 -15.91 13.38
CA LEU A 360 -3.83 -17.29 13.86
C LEU A 360 -2.71 -17.71 14.81
N PHE A 361 -1.46 -17.34 14.54
CA PHE A 361 -0.34 -17.64 15.44
C PHE A 361 -0.51 -16.98 16.81
N ALA A 362 -0.89 -15.69 16.84
CA ALA A 362 -1.18 -14.98 18.08
C ALA A 362 -2.31 -15.66 18.86
N GLN A 363 -3.42 -16.00 18.20
CA GLN A 363 -4.54 -16.70 18.83
C GLN A 363 -4.16 -18.09 19.32
N LYS A 364 -3.34 -18.85 18.59
CA LYS A 364 -2.81 -20.13 19.05
C LYS A 364 -1.96 -19.97 20.32
N SER A 365 -1.10 -18.94 20.34
CA SER A 365 -0.31 -18.61 21.52
C SER A 365 -1.21 -18.30 22.73
N ASP A 366 -2.28 -17.53 22.53
CA ASP A 366 -3.25 -17.22 23.59
C ASP A 366 -3.99 -18.47 24.07
N MET A 367 -4.38 -19.37 23.16
CA MET A 367 -4.99 -20.65 23.52
C MET A 367 -4.05 -21.55 24.33
N ILE A 368 -2.77 -21.61 23.97
CA ILE A 368 -1.76 -22.35 24.73
C ILE A 368 -1.59 -21.72 26.11
N ALA A 369 -1.47 -20.39 26.20
CA ALA A 369 -1.36 -19.70 27.49
C ALA A 369 -2.58 -19.96 28.39
N LEU A 370 -3.76 -20.12 27.81
CA LEU A 370 -4.98 -20.46 28.52
C LEU A 370 -4.93 -21.89 29.09
N ILE A 371 -4.41 -22.86 28.34
CA ILE A 371 -4.39 -24.28 28.75
C ILE A 371 -3.19 -24.63 29.61
N LYS A 372 -2.05 -23.94 29.44
CA LYS A 372 -0.78 -24.23 30.14
C LYS A 372 -0.88 -24.52 31.64
N PRO A 373 -1.72 -23.84 32.45
CA PRO A 373 -1.86 -24.19 33.87
C PRO A 373 -2.32 -25.64 34.12
N VAL A 374 -3.03 -26.24 33.17
CA VAL A 374 -3.53 -27.62 33.23
C VAL A 374 -2.39 -28.63 33.33
N GLU A 375 -1.23 -28.36 32.72
CA GLU A 375 -0.03 -29.22 32.81
C GLU A 375 0.34 -29.50 34.29
N VAL A 376 0.32 -28.46 35.12
CA VAL A 376 0.65 -28.57 36.56
C VAL A 376 -0.48 -29.24 37.33
N TRP A 377 -1.72 -28.95 36.97
CA TRP A 377 -2.91 -29.46 37.67
C TRP A 377 -3.14 -30.95 37.43
N PHE A 378 -2.68 -31.47 36.30
CA PHE A 378 -2.72 -32.90 36.00
C PHE A 378 -1.92 -33.72 37.01
N ALA A 379 -0.90 -33.16 37.66
CA ALA A 379 -0.16 -33.87 38.72
C ALA A 379 -1.01 -34.22 39.96
N ASP A 380 -2.09 -33.49 40.24
CA ASP A 380 -3.07 -33.82 41.27
C ASP A 380 -4.49 -33.53 40.75
N LEU A 381 -4.93 -34.44 39.89
CA LEU A 381 -6.16 -34.31 39.11
C LEU A 381 -7.40 -34.20 40.01
N THR A 382 -7.40 -34.88 41.17
CA THR A 382 -8.51 -34.83 42.13
C THR A 382 -8.60 -33.50 42.86
N LEU A 383 -7.46 -32.92 43.26
CA LEU A 383 -7.42 -31.63 43.94
C LEU A 383 -7.84 -30.48 43.00
N HIS A 384 -7.42 -30.54 41.74
CA HIS A 384 -7.61 -29.47 40.76
C HIS A 384 -8.75 -29.71 39.76
N ARG A 385 -9.60 -30.72 39.98
CA ARG A 385 -10.71 -31.08 39.08
C ARG A 385 -11.54 -29.86 38.65
N GLN A 386 -11.97 -29.05 39.61
CA GLN A 386 -12.81 -27.86 39.34
C GLN A 386 -12.07 -26.79 38.53
N ASP A 387 -10.77 -26.61 38.77
CA ASP A 387 -9.93 -25.64 38.05
C ASP A 387 -9.74 -26.07 36.59
N ILE A 388 -9.48 -27.37 36.36
CA ILE A 388 -9.35 -27.96 35.02
C ILE A 388 -10.67 -27.81 34.26
N GLU A 389 -11.79 -28.21 34.86
CA GLU A 389 -13.11 -28.10 34.25
C GLU A 389 -13.44 -26.65 33.89
N ALA A 390 -13.22 -25.71 34.82
CA ALA A 390 -13.41 -24.29 34.58
C ALA A 390 -12.55 -23.78 33.41
N ARG A 391 -11.33 -24.29 33.26
CA ARG A 391 -10.42 -23.91 32.17
C ARG A 391 -10.87 -24.48 30.83
N PHE A 392 -11.33 -25.72 30.77
CA PHE A 392 -11.90 -26.30 29.55
C PHE A 392 -13.18 -25.56 29.12
N MET A 393 -14.03 -25.17 30.08
CA MET A 393 -15.16 -24.29 29.79
C MET A 393 -14.70 -22.93 29.24
N GLN A 394 -13.61 -22.37 29.77
CA GLN A 394 -13.04 -21.10 29.29
C GLN A 394 -12.53 -21.24 27.85
N VAL A 395 -11.82 -22.33 27.52
CA VAL A 395 -11.37 -22.66 26.15
C VAL A 395 -12.55 -22.66 25.18
N ASN A 396 -13.62 -23.39 25.51
CA ASN A 396 -14.82 -23.46 24.69
C ASN A 396 -15.48 -22.08 24.50
N ARG A 397 -15.53 -21.25 25.56
CA ARG A 397 -16.06 -19.88 25.47
C ARG A 397 -15.22 -19.00 24.54
N VAL A 398 -13.89 -19.06 24.63
CA VAL A 398 -12.99 -18.27 23.77
C VAL A 398 -13.11 -18.72 22.30
N LEU A 399 -13.10 -20.03 22.04
CA LEU A 399 -13.32 -20.56 20.68
C LEU A 399 -14.65 -20.09 20.09
N ARG A 400 -15.72 -20.12 20.90
CA ARG A 400 -17.04 -19.60 20.49
C ARG A 400 -17.01 -18.10 20.20
N GLN A 401 -16.39 -17.30 21.06
CA GLN A 401 -16.26 -15.85 20.84
C GLN A 401 -15.51 -15.53 19.54
N ILE A 402 -14.40 -16.24 19.27
CA ILE A 402 -13.65 -16.07 18.03
C ILE A 402 -14.50 -16.50 16.84
N SER A 403 -15.15 -17.66 16.92
CA SER A 403 -16.04 -18.19 15.89
C SER A 403 -17.16 -17.20 15.55
N ASP A 404 -17.90 -16.72 16.55
CA ASP A 404 -19.00 -15.76 16.39
C ASP A 404 -18.50 -14.43 15.81
N ALA A 405 -17.29 -14.00 16.17
CA ALA A 405 -16.69 -12.77 15.67
C ALA A 405 -16.26 -12.84 14.21
N ILE A 406 -15.77 -13.99 13.72
CA ILE A 406 -15.23 -14.11 12.35
C ILE A 406 -16.24 -14.72 11.36
N LYS A 407 -17.13 -15.63 11.80
CA LYS A 407 -18.09 -16.34 10.96
C LYS A 407 -18.89 -15.46 10.00
N PRO A 408 -19.47 -14.31 10.41
CA PRO A 408 -20.22 -13.47 9.48
C PRO A 408 -19.33 -12.74 8.46
N ALA A 409 -18.01 -12.66 8.69
CA ALA A 409 -17.07 -11.92 7.86
C ALA A 409 -16.39 -12.76 6.79
N VAL A 410 -16.40 -14.10 6.87
CA VAL A 410 -15.61 -14.97 5.99
C VAL A 410 -16.42 -16.03 5.26
N PRO A 411 -15.87 -16.56 4.16
CA PRO A 411 -16.37 -17.80 3.57
C PRO A 411 -16.29 -18.97 4.58
N ALA A 412 -17.25 -19.89 4.50
CA ALA A 412 -17.33 -21.04 5.40
C ALA A 412 -16.03 -21.88 5.50
N PRO A 413 -15.29 -22.17 4.40
CA PRO A 413 -14.05 -22.93 4.50
C PRO A 413 -12.97 -22.22 5.33
N LEU A 414 -12.88 -20.89 5.23
CA LEU A 414 -11.92 -20.10 5.98
C LEU A 414 -12.30 -20.04 7.47
N HIS A 415 -13.59 -19.91 7.79
CA HIS A 415 -14.11 -20.01 9.16
C HIS A 415 -13.74 -21.35 9.80
N LEU A 416 -14.05 -22.46 9.13
CA LEU A 416 -13.78 -23.81 9.63
C LEU A 416 -12.28 -24.06 9.80
N TYR A 417 -11.45 -23.63 8.84
CA TYR A 417 -10.00 -23.71 8.94
C TYR A 417 -9.47 -22.95 10.17
N SER A 418 -9.88 -21.70 10.36
CA SER A 418 -9.40 -20.87 11.47
C SER A 418 -9.80 -21.44 12.83
N VAL A 419 -11.08 -21.77 13.02
CA VAL A 419 -11.57 -22.33 14.29
C VAL A 419 -10.99 -23.73 14.53
N GLY A 420 -10.91 -24.56 13.49
CA GLY A 420 -10.34 -25.90 13.55
C GLY A 420 -8.89 -25.90 13.96
N ALA A 421 -8.07 -25.01 13.38
CA ALA A 421 -6.66 -24.89 13.73
C ALA A 421 -6.43 -24.44 15.19
N LEU A 422 -7.29 -23.58 15.75
CA LEU A 422 -7.22 -23.16 17.15
C LEU A 422 -7.61 -24.29 18.10
N TYR A 423 -8.69 -24.99 17.77
CA TYR A 423 -9.16 -26.12 18.55
C TYR A 423 -8.18 -27.29 18.52
N ASP A 424 -7.62 -27.62 17.35
CA ASP A 424 -6.56 -28.62 17.20
C ASP A 424 -5.35 -28.30 18.08
N THR A 425 -4.95 -27.03 18.15
CA THR A 425 -3.85 -26.59 19.04
C THR A 425 -4.13 -26.92 20.50
N CYS A 426 -5.38 -26.77 20.94
CA CYS A 426 -5.80 -27.12 22.30
C CYS A 426 -5.75 -28.62 22.54
N LEU A 427 -6.30 -29.40 21.60
CA LEU A 427 -6.35 -30.86 21.70
C LEU A 427 -4.96 -31.46 21.69
N THR A 428 -4.07 -31.01 20.78
CA THR A 428 -2.68 -31.48 20.72
C THR A 428 -1.96 -31.22 22.04
N HIS A 429 -2.17 -30.07 22.66
CA HIS A 429 -1.52 -29.74 23.93
C HIS A 429 -1.99 -30.67 25.05
N VAL A 430 -3.31 -30.86 25.20
CA VAL A 430 -3.86 -31.80 26.20
C VAL A 430 -3.44 -33.25 25.94
N LEU A 431 -3.42 -33.68 24.67
CA LEU A 431 -2.95 -35.01 24.29
C LEU A 431 -1.49 -35.24 24.67
N ASN A 432 -0.61 -34.25 24.46
CA ASN A 432 0.79 -34.37 24.80
C ASN A 432 0.99 -34.55 26.31
N GLU A 433 0.20 -33.85 27.13
CA GLU A 433 0.23 -34.02 28.58
C GLU A 433 -0.23 -35.42 29.00
N ILE A 434 -1.33 -35.93 28.42
CA ILE A 434 -1.81 -37.29 28.71
C ILE A 434 -0.78 -38.34 28.28
N PHE A 435 -0.19 -38.19 27.09
CA PHE A 435 0.84 -39.10 26.60
C PHE A 435 2.20 -38.93 27.27
N ALA A 436 2.34 -38.04 28.25
CA ALA A 436 3.54 -37.93 29.08
C ALA A 436 3.45 -38.76 30.37
N TRP A 437 2.26 -39.29 30.72
CA TRP A 437 2.05 -40.05 31.95
C TRP A 437 2.57 -41.47 31.83
N GLU A 438 3.37 -41.90 32.81
CA GLU A 438 3.94 -43.25 32.84
C GLU A 438 2.96 -44.32 33.34
N ASP A 439 2.06 -43.94 34.26
CA ASP A 439 1.06 -44.80 34.89
C ASP A 439 -0.21 -43.97 35.15
N ILE A 440 -1.38 -44.54 34.86
CA ILE A 440 -2.70 -43.94 35.08
C ILE A 440 -3.51 -44.98 35.84
N ILE A 441 -3.80 -44.71 37.12
CA ILE A 441 -4.61 -45.65 37.91
C ILE A 441 -6.09 -45.58 37.51
N ALA A 442 -6.88 -46.60 37.87
CA ALA A 442 -8.28 -46.71 37.46
C ALA A 442 -9.12 -45.48 37.83
N ASP A 443 -8.97 -44.97 39.05
CA ASP A 443 -9.69 -43.78 39.53
C ASP A 443 -9.30 -42.53 38.73
N GLU A 444 -8.01 -42.35 38.41
CA GLU A 444 -7.53 -41.24 37.56
C GLU A 444 -8.05 -41.35 36.12
N SER A 445 -8.15 -42.57 35.59
CA SER A 445 -8.67 -42.82 34.25
C SER A 445 -10.15 -42.39 34.12
N GLU A 446 -10.98 -42.74 35.11
CA GLU A 446 -12.39 -42.35 35.15
C GLU A 446 -12.55 -40.83 35.28
N GLU A 447 -11.78 -40.21 36.17
CA GLU A 447 -11.78 -38.77 36.39
C GLU A 447 -11.30 -37.98 35.16
N LEU A 448 -10.20 -38.43 34.53
CA LEU A 448 -9.66 -37.85 33.31
C LEU A 448 -10.65 -37.99 32.16
N CYS A 449 -11.29 -39.16 32.00
CA CYS A 449 -12.33 -39.33 30.98
C CYS A 449 -13.48 -38.33 31.18
N SER A 450 -13.95 -38.17 32.42
CA SER A 450 -15.01 -37.22 32.75
C SER A 450 -14.62 -35.77 32.43
N LEU A 451 -13.39 -35.36 32.71
CA LEU A 451 -12.91 -34.00 32.41
C LEU A 451 -12.76 -33.77 30.91
N LEU A 452 -12.15 -34.71 30.19
CA LEU A 452 -11.86 -34.58 28.76
C LEU A 452 -13.13 -34.61 27.90
N GLN A 453 -14.21 -35.23 28.37
CA GLN A 453 -15.52 -35.12 27.72
C GLN A 453 -15.98 -33.66 27.57
N GLY A 454 -15.59 -32.77 28.49
CA GLY A 454 -15.88 -31.34 28.40
C GLY A 454 -15.17 -30.63 27.23
N LEU A 455 -14.17 -31.26 26.62
CA LEU A 455 -13.46 -30.77 25.43
C LEU A 455 -13.88 -31.46 24.14
N LEU A 456 -14.75 -32.48 24.14
CA LEU A 456 -15.26 -33.09 22.91
C LEU A 456 -16.08 -32.08 22.09
N VAL A 457 -16.14 -32.28 20.75
CA VAL A 457 -16.55 -31.24 19.79
C VAL A 457 -17.80 -30.49 20.25
N PRO A 458 -17.68 -29.16 20.41
CA PRO A 458 -18.86 -28.37 20.63
C PRO A 458 -19.64 -28.31 19.30
N ALA A 459 -20.79 -28.99 19.24
CA ALA A 459 -21.67 -29.03 18.05
C ALA A 459 -22.08 -27.65 17.50
N HIS A 460 -21.83 -26.58 18.26
CA HIS A 460 -22.07 -25.19 17.86
C HIS A 460 -20.92 -24.59 17.02
N LEU A 461 -19.71 -25.16 17.05
CA LEU A 461 -18.57 -24.70 16.25
C LEU A 461 -18.55 -25.34 14.86
N PHE A 462 -18.95 -26.61 14.78
CA PHE A 462 -18.98 -27.41 13.55
C PHE A 462 -20.42 -27.88 13.30
N PRO A 463 -21.16 -27.25 12.36
CA PRO A 463 -22.56 -27.57 12.11
C PRO A 463 -22.66 -28.95 11.45
N VAL A 464 -22.90 -29.96 12.30
CA VAL A 464 -23.02 -31.39 11.98
C VAL A 464 -21.67 -32.04 11.68
N ALA A 465 -21.27 -32.96 12.57
CA ALA A 465 -20.13 -33.84 12.43
C ALA A 465 -20.37 -34.87 11.31
N ASP A 466 -20.45 -34.41 10.06
CA ASP A 466 -20.03 -35.24 8.95
C ASP A 466 -18.51 -35.40 9.04
N ASP A 467 -17.99 -36.59 8.73
CA ASP A 467 -16.55 -36.91 8.80
C ASP A 467 -15.68 -35.87 8.05
N GLN A 468 -16.25 -35.15 7.07
CA GLN A 468 -15.59 -34.08 6.32
C GLN A 468 -15.31 -32.79 7.13
N GLN A 469 -16.10 -32.47 8.16
CA GLN A 469 -15.86 -31.26 8.97
C GLN A 469 -14.78 -31.49 10.05
N ILE A 470 -14.56 -32.75 10.43
CA ILE A 470 -13.49 -33.17 11.33
C ILE A 470 -12.11 -33.01 10.67
N GLU A 471 -12.04 -32.96 9.33
CA GLU A 471 -10.79 -32.76 8.58
C GLU A 471 -10.05 -31.45 8.96
N TRP A 472 -10.77 -30.44 9.43
CA TRP A 472 -10.19 -29.17 9.89
C TRP A 472 -9.54 -29.25 11.28
N VAL A 473 -9.70 -30.38 11.99
CA VAL A 473 -9.15 -30.64 13.32
C VAL A 473 -8.39 -31.97 13.29
N PRO A 474 -7.15 -31.99 12.75
CA PRO A 474 -6.42 -33.23 12.46
C PRO A 474 -6.28 -34.20 13.64
N HIS A 475 -6.17 -33.72 14.87
CA HIS A 475 -5.99 -34.56 16.06
C HIS A 475 -7.31 -34.89 16.78
N TYR A 476 -8.46 -34.47 16.25
CA TYR A 476 -9.74 -34.71 16.92
C TYR A 476 -10.05 -36.18 17.08
N ARG A 477 -9.80 -36.99 16.05
CA ARG A 477 -10.06 -38.44 16.11
C ARG A 477 -9.19 -39.12 17.16
N VAL A 478 -7.89 -38.81 17.17
CA VAL A 478 -6.96 -39.31 18.20
C VAL A 478 -7.43 -38.89 19.60
N PHE A 479 -7.87 -37.64 19.77
CA PHE A 479 -8.43 -37.17 21.04
C PHE A 479 -9.69 -37.95 21.44
N TYR A 480 -10.65 -38.09 20.54
CA TYR A 480 -11.88 -38.85 20.77
C TYR A 480 -11.59 -40.29 21.18
N ASP A 481 -10.72 -40.97 20.43
CA ASP A 481 -10.36 -42.37 20.69
C ASP A 481 -9.58 -42.49 22.01
N THR A 482 -8.71 -41.54 22.37
CA THR A 482 -8.06 -41.48 23.70
C THR A 482 -9.11 -41.37 24.81
N VAL A 483 -10.09 -40.47 24.70
CA VAL A 483 -11.16 -40.31 25.70
C VAL A 483 -11.97 -41.60 25.85
N GLU A 484 -12.28 -42.29 24.76
CA GLU A 484 -12.96 -43.59 24.82
C GLU A 484 -12.08 -44.65 25.50
N MET A 485 -10.79 -44.73 25.15
CA MET A 485 -9.86 -45.73 25.70
C MET A 485 -9.74 -45.68 27.22
N LEU A 486 -9.83 -44.49 27.83
CA LEU A 486 -9.81 -44.33 29.30
C LEU A 486 -10.94 -45.09 30.02
N ASN A 487 -12.02 -45.42 29.32
CA ASN A 487 -13.18 -46.15 29.88
C ASN A 487 -13.33 -47.58 29.32
N LEU A 488 -12.44 -48.05 28.46
CA LEU A 488 -12.53 -49.38 27.85
C LEU A 488 -11.73 -50.43 28.62
N SER A 489 -12.25 -51.65 28.65
CA SER A 489 -11.47 -52.80 29.08
C SER A 489 -10.37 -53.13 28.07
N PHE A 490 -9.29 -53.76 28.53
CA PHE A 490 -8.17 -54.12 27.65
C PHE A 490 -8.62 -55.02 26.48
N LYS A 491 -9.61 -55.89 26.70
CA LYS A 491 -10.20 -56.72 25.64
C LYS A 491 -10.86 -55.87 24.56
N GLU A 492 -11.68 -54.90 24.93
CA GLU A 492 -12.37 -54.01 23.97
C GLU A 492 -11.38 -53.16 23.19
N ILE A 493 -10.29 -52.71 23.82
CA ILE A 493 -9.19 -52.01 23.16
C ILE A 493 -8.58 -52.91 22.07
N MET A 494 -8.26 -54.17 22.40
CA MET A 494 -7.69 -55.10 21.41
C MET A 494 -8.67 -55.45 20.29
N ASP A 495 -9.98 -55.59 20.58
CA ASP A 495 -11.00 -55.85 19.56
C ASP A 495 -11.13 -54.67 18.58
N ARG A 496 -11.07 -53.42 19.09
CA ARG A 496 -11.07 -52.20 18.26
C ARG A 496 -9.77 -52.03 17.46
N PHE A 497 -8.62 -52.37 18.05
CA PHE A 497 -7.33 -52.38 17.36
C PHE A 497 -7.36 -53.33 16.16
N ARG A 498 -7.83 -54.57 16.35
CA ARG A 498 -7.98 -55.57 15.27
C ARG A 498 -8.97 -55.11 14.19
N ALA A 499 -9.97 -54.32 14.56
CA ALA A 499 -10.91 -53.69 13.64
C ALA A 499 -10.38 -52.41 12.96
N ARG A 500 -9.10 -52.05 13.12
CA ARG A 500 -8.45 -50.87 12.53
C ARG A 500 -9.05 -49.53 12.97
N ARG A 501 -9.63 -49.47 14.18
CA ARG A 501 -10.23 -48.23 14.70
C ARG A 501 -9.23 -47.21 15.24
N TYR A 502 -7.97 -47.61 15.46
CA TYR A 502 -6.91 -46.72 15.96
C TYR A 502 -5.91 -46.33 14.86
N ALA A 503 -6.37 -46.28 13.61
CA ALA A 503 -5.52 -46.01 12.45
C ALA A 503 -4.77 -44.68 12.56
N GLU A 504 -5.35 -43.68 13.22
CA GLU A 504 -4.79 -42.32 13.31
C GLU A 504 -3.77 -42.12 14.45
N PHE A 505 -3.63 -43.08 15.37
CA PHE A 505 -2.57 -43.02 16.37
C PHE A 505 -1.19 -43.15 15.71
N ARG A 506 -0.17 -42.52 16.28
CA ARG A 506 1.21 -42.88 15.96
C ARG A 506 1.58 -44.16 16.71
N ARG A 507 2.48 -44.98 16.14
CA ARG A 507 3.00 -46.22 16.74
C ARG A 507 3.25 -46.13 18.26
N GLY A 508 4.00 -45.12 18.68
CA GLY A 508 4.40 -44.95 20.08
C GLY A 508 3.25 -44.54 21.00
N GLN A 509 2.29 -43.76 20.51
CA GLN A 509 1.21 -43.19 21.33
C GLN A 509 0.25 -44.26 21.83
N LEU A 510 -0.20 -45.15 20.95
CA LEU A 510 -1.15 -46.22 21.31
C LEU A 510 -0.52 -47.21 22.31
N ILE A 511 0.72 -47.62 22.05
CA ILE A 511 1.46 -48.54 22.93
C ILE A 511 1.67 -47.91 24.29
N HIS A 512 2.13 -46.65 24.32
CA HIS A 512 2.40 -45.94 25.57
C HIS A 512 1.12 -45.76 26.40
N LEU A 513 0.00 -45.37 25.78
CA LEU A 513 -1.27 -45.24 26.49
C LEU A 513 -1.75 -46.57 27.10
N VAL A 514 -1.61 -47.69 26.38
CA VAL A 514 -1.93 -49.01 26.92
C VAL A 514 -0.99 -49.41 28.06
N GLN A 515 0.29 -49.03 28.00
CA GLN A 515 1.25 -49.25 29.09
C GLN A 515 0.88 -48.44 30.33
N ALA A 516 0.45 -47.19 30.16
CA ALA A 516 0.04 -46.31 31.24
C ALA A 516 -1.26 -46.78 31.90
N LEU A 517 -2.24 -47.30 31.15
CA LEU A 517 -3.55 -47.68 31.69
C LEU A 517 -3.60 -49.06 32.37
N PHE A 518 -2.68 -49.96 32.05
CA PHE A 518 -2.75 -51.35 32.52
C PHE A 518 -1.43 -51.79 33.15
N GLN A 519 -1.51 -52.38 34.34
CA GLN A 519 -0.36 -52.96 35.04
C GLN A 519 0.37 -54.04 34.23
N ASP A 520 1.66 -54.22 34.50
CA ASP A 520 2.47 -55.23 33.82
C ASP A 520 1.98 -56.65 34.09
N SER A 521 1.65 -57.35 33.02
CA SER A 521 1.19 -58.73 33.04
C SER A 521 1.65 -59.47 31.79
N GLU A 522 1.66 -60.80 31.84
CA GLU A 522 1.94 -61.62 30.65
C GLU A 522 0.96 -61.34 29.52
N LEU A 523 -0.32 -61.13 29.85
CA LEU A 523 -1.35 -60.76 28.88
C LEU A 523 -1.06 -59.42 28.21
N ARG A 524 -0.64 -58.40 28.99
CA ARG A 524 -0.23 -57.09 28.46
C ARG A 524 0.96 -57.22 27.52
N ARG A 525 2.01 -57.94 27.92
CA ARG A 525 3.20 -58.15 27.08
C ARG A 525 2.88 -58.84 25.76
N ALA A 526 2.01 -59.87 25.78
CA ALA A 526 1.58 -60.57 24.58
C ALA A 526 0.77 -59.66 23.62
N ASN A 527 -0.21 -58.93 24.15
CA ASN A 527 -1.05 -58.03 23.35
C ASN A 527 -0.28 -56.82 22.81
N LEU A 528 0.67 -56.26 23.57
CA LEU A 528 1.55 -55.20 23.09
C LEU A 528 2.46 -55.69 21.95
N ALA A 529 2.94 -56.93 22.01
CA ALA A 529 3.69 -57.53 20.91
C ALA A 529 2.81 -57.70 19.65
N GLU A 530 1.54 -58.09 19.80
CA GLU A 530 0.55 -58.11 18.71
C GLU A 530 0.36 -56.70 18.12
N MET A 531 0.21 -55.68 18.97
CA MET A 531 0.07 -54.29 18.52
C MET A 531 1.30 -53.82 17.73
N MET A 532 2.51 -54.10 18.22
CA MET A 532 3.76 -53.77 17.54
C MET A 532 3.87 -54.44 16.17
N ALA A 533 3.51 -55.72 16.06
CA ALA A 533 3.50 -56.45 14.80
C ALA A 533 2.43 -55.92 13.84
N GLY A 534 1.27 -55.49 14.36
CA GLY A 534 0.19 -54.91 13.58
C GLY A 534 0.51 -53.52 13.01
N VAL A 535 1.34 -52.73 13.69
CA VAL A 535 1.86 -51.46 13.15
C VAL A 535 2.71 -51.70 11.89
N GLU A 536 3.55 -52.73 11.89
CA GLU A 536 4.37 -53.10 10.73
C GLU A 536 3.53 -53.55 9.52
N GLN A 537 2.26 -53.91 9.76
CA GLN A 537 1.27 -54.29 8.76
C GLN A 537 0.36 -53.13 8.32
N GLY A 538 0.60 -51.91 8.81
CA GLY A 538 -0.18 -50.71 8.46
C GLY A 538 -1.57 -50.65 9.09
N LEU A 539 -1.77 -51.31 10.25
CA LEU A 539 -3.03 -51.21 11.01
C LEU A 539 -3.14 -49.87 11.79
N VAL A 540 -2.04 -49.16 11.92
CA VAL A 540 -1.86 -47.86 12.60
C VAL A 540 -0.87 -47.04 11.77
N LEU A 541 -0.91 -45.70 11.83
CA LEU A 541 0.08 -44.87 11.17
C LEU A 541 1.50 -45.24 11.66
N PRO A 542 2.48 -45.37 10.73
CA PRO A 542 3.83 -45.84 11.04
C PRO A 542 4.57 -44.99 12.08
#